data_AF-A0A946FKQ3-F1
#
_entry.id   AF-A0A946FKQ3-F1
#
_cell.length_a   1.000
_cell.length_b   1.000
_cell.length_c   1.000
_cell.angle_alpha   90.00
_cell.angle_beta   90.00
_cell.angle_gamma   90.00
#
_symmetry.space_group_name_H-M   'P 1'
#
loop_
_entity.id
_entity.type
_entity.pdbx_description
1 polymer ?
#
loop_
_entity_poly.entity_id
_entity_poly.type
_entity_poly.pdbx_seq_one_letter_code
_entity_poly.pdbx_strand_id
1 'polypeptide(L)'
;MKKLILFIIPIFLMSFSASSKFKDTAYAKTNAKDRIFIVSFDYNKTNSKEALQYAKSKANTTGKMTSVYFFHKNDKMPLSGFSSIKDLFKANYILYDSGIVDEWKYAYVKYRNGQYQFVDCTKEKGTGLCQGE
;
A
#
# COMPACT_ATOMS: atom_id res chain seq x y z
N MET A 1 -8.26 23.69 -58.58
CA MET A 1 -8.78 23.12 -57.32
C MET A 1 -7.79 22.06 -56.85
N LYS A 2 -6.96 22.35 -55.83
CA LYS A 2 -5.94 21.42 -55.30
C LYS A 2 -6.59 20.56 -54.22
N LYS A 3 -6.67 19.23 -54.44
CA LYS A 3 -7.16 18.27 -53.45
C LYS A 3 -6.09 18.06 -52.38
N LEU A 4 -6.40 18.47 -51.14
CA LEU A 4 -5.57 18.26 -49.96
C LEU A 4 -5.83 16.82 -49.47
N ILE A 5 -4.86 15.93 -49.66
CA ILE A 5 -4.93 14.55 -49.15
C ILE A 5 -4.50 14.60 -47.67
N LEU A 6 -5.44 14.43 -46.75
CA LEU A 6 -5.15 14.23 -45.33
C LEU A 6 -4.55 12.82 -45.13
N PHE A 7 -3.26 12.75 -44.83
CA PHE A 7 -2.65 11.53 -44.31
C PHE A 7 -3.02 11.39 -42.82
N ILE A 8 -3.89 10.44 -42.51
CA ILE A 8 -4.17 10.01 -41.13
C ILE A 8 -3.00 9.12 -40.72
N ILE A 9 -2.08 9.64 -39.90
CA ILE A 9 -1.02 8.85 -39.28
C ILE A 9 -1.65 8.07 -38.11
N PRO A 10 -1.68 6.72 -38.15
CA PRO A 10 -2.13 5.95 -37.00
C PRO A 10 -1.11 6.10 -35.87
N ILE A 11 -1.49 6.83 -34.82
CA ILE A 11 -0.71 6.91 -33.58
C ILE A 11 -0.77 5.52 -32.93
N PHE A 12 0.28 4.74 -33.16
CA PHE A 12 0.50 3.46 -32.50
C PHE A 12 0.81 3.76 -31.03
N LEU A 13 -0.20 3.67 -30.17
CA LEU A 13 -0.06 3.79 -28.71
C LEU A 13 0.77 2.60 -28.20
N MET A 14 2.10 2.76 -28.21
CA MET A 14 2.99 1.88 -27.47
C MET A 14 2.73 2.11 -25.97
N SER A 15 1.92 1.24 -25.38
CA SER A 15 1.78 1.15 -23.93
C SER A 15 3.11 0.66 -23.35
N PHE A 16 3.97 1.59 -22.94
CA PHE A 16 5.08 1.29 -22.05
C PHE A 16 4.49 0.80 -20.73
N SER A 17 4.43 -0.53 -20.57
CA SER A 17 4.05 -1.15 -19.30
C SER A 17 5.20 -0.96 -18.31
N ALA A 18 5.25 0.22 -17.67
CA ALA A 18 6.20 0.48 -16.61
C ALA A 18 5.87 -0.47 -15.45
N SER A 19 6.83 -1.33 -15.10
CA SER A 19 6.72 -2.19 -13.91
C SER A 19 6.46 -1.31 -12.68
N SER A 20 5.34 -1.56 -11.97
CA SER A 20 4.98 -0.79 -10.79
C SER A 20 6.04 -0.96 -9.70
N LYS A 21 6.55 0.15 -9.16
CA LYS A 21 7.53 0.17 -8.05
C LYS A 21 7.01 -0.51 -6.78
N PHE A 22 5.69 -0.58 -6.64
CA PHE A 22 4.99 -1.17 -5.50
C PHE A 22 4.13 -2.35 -5.96
N LYS A 23 4.06 -3.38 -5.13
CA LYS A 23 3.22 -4.55 -5.37
C LYS A 23 2.30 -4.78 -4.16
N ASP A 24 1.00 -4.79 -4.41
CA ASP A 24 0.02 -5.29 -3.44
C ASP A 24 0.25 -6.78 -3.24
N THR A 25 0.67 -7.15 -2.04
CA THR A 25 1.14 -8.51 -1.73
C THR A 25 0.13 -9.26 -0.89
N ALA A 26 -0.57 -8.56 0.02
CA ALA A 26 -1.74 -9.08 0.70
C ALA A 26 -2.76 -7.97 1.01
N TYR A 27 -4.00 -8.38 1.25
CA TYR A 27 -5.10 -7.47 1.53
C TYR A 27 -6.11 -8.14 2.44
N ALA A 28 -6.58 -7.43 3.47
CA ALA A 28 -7.67 -7.86 4.32
C ALA A 28 -8.78 -6.80 4.34
N LYS A 29 -10.03 -7.27 4.40
CA LYS A 29 -11.19 -6.42 4.70
C LYS A 29 -11.96 -7.06 5.84
N THR A 30 -12.03 -6.34 6.95
CA THR A 30 -12.71 -6.79 8.16
C THR A 30 -14.23 -6.76 7.98
N ASN A 31 -14.96 -7.40 8.89
CA ASN A 31 -16.43 -7.31 8.95
C ASN A 31 -16.90 -5.87 9.18
N ALA A 32 -16.12 -5.07 9.93
CA ALA A 32 -16.36 -3.64 10.12
C ALA A 32 -16.11 -2.80 8.86
N LYS A 33 -15.62 -3.43 7.77
CA LYS A 33 -15.21 -2.83 6.49
C LYS A 33 -13.95 -1.97 6.57
N ASP A 34 -13.16 -2.11 7.63
CA ASP A 34 -11.80 -1.59 7.68
C ASP A 34 -10.93 -2.39 6.71
N ARG A 35 -9.92 -1.73 6.12
CA ARG A 35 -9.08 -2.31 5.08
C ARG A 35 -7.62 -2.26 5.49
N ILE A 36 -6.89 -3.34 5.22
CA ILE A 36 -5.46 -3.42 5.50
C ILE A 36 -4.77 -3.91 4.23
N PHE A 37 -3.78 -3.16 3.78
CA PHE A 37 -2.96 -3.49 2.62
C PHE A 37 -1.53 -3.76 3.04
N ILE A 38 -0.96 -4.84 2.52
CA ILE A 38 0.44 -5.19 2.66
C ILE A 38 1.09 -4.98 1.31
N VAL A 39 2.07 -4.08 1.27
CA VAL A 39 2.72 -3.64 0.05
C VAL A 39 4.20 -4.00 0.12
N SER A 40 4.71 -4.61 -0.94
CA SER A 40 6.15 -4.83 -1.10
C SER A 40 6.75 -3.85 -2.09
N PHE A 41 7.98 -3.41 -1.82
CA PHE A 41 8.74 -2.54 -2.71
C PHE A 41 10.25 -2.65 -2.46
N ASP A 42 11.05 -2.04 -3.34
CA ASP A 42 12.50 -1.95 -3.17
C ASP A 42 12.85 -0.62 -2.45
N TYR A 43 13.40 -0.71 -1.23
CA TYR A 43 13.66 0.43 -0.35
C TYR A 43 14.61 1.45 -0.97
N ASN A 44 15.46 1.01 -1.90
CA ASN A 44 16.50 1.83 -2.52
C ASN A 44 16.02 2.48 -3.82
N LYS A 45 14.85 2.11 -4.32
CA LYS A 45 14.32 2.61 -5.62
C LYS A 45 13.11 3.52 -5.47
N THR A 46 12.73 3.85 -4.24
CA THR A 46 11.48 4.55 -3.96
C THR A 46 11.61 5.43 -2.73
N ASN A 47 11.09 6.65 -2.81
CA ASN A 47 11.11 7.61 -1.71
C ASN A 47 9.78 7.65 -0.93
N SER A 48 9.78 8.29 0.24
CA SER A 48 8.62 8.41 1.13
C SER A 48 7.43 9.12 0.49
N LYS A 49 7.67 10.12 -0.37
CA LYS A 49 6.61 10.84 -1.08
C LYS A 49 5.87 9.92 -2.05
N GLU A 50 6.58 9.08 -2.79
CA GLU A 50 5.99 8.08 -3.68
C GLU A 50 5.17 7.05 -2.89
N ALA A 51 5.68 6.58 -1.74
CA ALA A 51 4.97 5.64 -0.87
C ALA A 51 3.67 6.24 -0.31
N LEU A 52 3.72 7.51 0.14
CA LEU A 52 2.53 8.22 0.59
C LEU A 52 1.48 8.37 -0.51
N GLN A 53 1.88 8.73 -1.73
CA GLN A 53 0.93 8.85 -2.84
C GLN A 53 0.32 7.48 -3.20
N TYR A 54 1.13 6.41 -3.17
CA TYR A 54 0.65 5.05 -3.35
C TYR A 54 -0.33 4.61 -2.25
N ALA A 55 -0.08 4.99 -0.99
CA ALA A 55 -1.00 4.69 0.11
C ALA A 55 -2.33 5.44 -0.04
N LYS A 56 -2.28 6.72 -0.45
CA LYS A 56 -3.47 7.56 -0.65
C LYS A 56 -4.36 7.08 -1.79
N SER A 57 -3.81 6.39 -2.78
CA SER A 57 -4.59 5.83 -3.90
C SER A 57 -5.36 4.56 -3.54
N LYS A 58 -5.11 3.98 -2.36
CA LYS A 58 -5.78 2.75 -1.94
C LYS A 58 -7.27 2.94 -1.73
N ALA A 59 -8.01 1.90 -2.09
CA ALA A 59 -9.44 1.85 -1.88
C ALA A 59 -9.76 2.06 -0.38
N ASN A 60 -10.67 2.98 -0.13
CA ASN A 60 -11.17 3.31 1.20
C ASN A 60 -12.68 3.16 1.24
N THR A 61 -13.22 2.85 2.41
CA THR A 61 -14.66 2.85 2.65
C THR A 61 -14.97 4.06 3.54
N THR A 62 -15.91 4.89 3.12
CA THR A 62 -16.29 6.11 3.85
C THR A 62 -16.63 5.80 5.30
N GLY A 63 -16.04 6.56 6.23
CA GLY A 63 -16.22 6.36 7.67
C GLY A 63 -15.45 5.18 8.27
N LYS A 64 -14.58 4.50 7.51
CA LYS A 64 -13.81 3.33 7.94
C LYS A 64 -12.31 3.55 7.83
N MET A 65 -11.55 2.75 8.57
CA MET A 65 -10.10 2.81 8.54
C MET A 65 -9.53 2.11 7.31
N THR A 66 -8.46 2.69 6.75
CA THR A 66 -7.62 2.03 5.77
C THR A 66 -6.17 2.15 6.20
N SER A 67 -5.51 1.01 6.41
CA SER A 67 -4.09 0.94 6.76
C SER A 67 -3.28 0.36 5.60
N VAL A 68 -2.05 0.84 5.43
CA VAL A 68 -1.10 0.34 4.41
C VAL A 68 0.27 0.20 5.06
N TYR A 69 0.83 -1.00 5.00
CA TYR A 69 2.14 -1.33 5.56
C TYR A 69 3.11 -1.69 4.44
N PHE A 70 4.28 -1.05 4.44
CA PHE A 70 5.25 -1.13 3.35
C PHE A 70 6.49 -1.91 3.77
N PHE A 71 6.60 -3.13 3.27
CA PHE A 71 7.69 -4.06 3.51
C PHE A 71 8.70 -4.02 2.36
N HIS A 72 9.96 -4.34 2.64
CA HIS A 72 10.93 -4.57 1.60
C HIS A 72 10.54 -5.83 0.86
N LYS A 73 10.76 -5.87 -0.45
CA LYS A 73 10.43 -7.03 -1.30
C LYS A 73 11.02 -8.38 -0.85
N ASN A 74 12.05 -8.36 0.00
CA ASN A 74 12.71 -9.56 0.53
C ASN A 74 12.31 -9.87 1.99
N ASP A 75 11.44 -9.07 2.61
CA ASP A 75 11.01 -9.24 4.00
C ASP A 75 9.99 -10.38 4.12
N LYS A 76 9.93 -10.98 5.31
CA LYS A 76 8.85 -11.87 5.71
C LYS A 76 7.57 -11.06 5.89
N MET A 77 6.59 -11.35 5.04
CA MET A 77 5.29 -10.68 5.02
C MET A 77 4.18 -11.67 5.37
N PRO A 78 3.03 -11.19 5.90
CA PRO A 78 1.89 -12.04 6.16
C PRO A 78 1.13 -12.30 4.85
N LEU A 79 1.56 -13.32 4.11
CA LEU A 79 1.00 -13.65 2.79
C LEU A 79 -0.16 -14.63 2.89
N SER A 80 0.11 -15.81 3.44
CA SER A 80 -0.87 -16.90 3.48
C SER A 80 -1.99 -16.60 4.49
N GLY A 81 -3.24 -16.71 4.04
CA GLY A 81 -4.42 -16.56 4.90
C GLY A 81 -4.71 -15.12 5.35
N PHE A 82 -3.90 -14.11 5.02
CA PHE A 82 -4.14 -12.74 5.47
C PHE A 82 -5.47 -12.19 4.92
N SER A 83 -5.84 -12.57 3.69
CA SER A 83 -7.11 -12.17 3.08
C SER A 83 -8.36 -12.81 3.69
N SER A 84 -8.20 -13.89 4.45
CA SER A 84 -9.32 -14.51 5.18
C SER A 84 -9.58 -13.83 6.53
N ILE A 85 -8.69 -12.94 6.98
CA ILE A 85 -8.87 -12.20 8.23
C ILE A 85 -10.07 -11.26 8.12
N LYS A 86 -11.05 -11.47 8.99
CA LYS A 86 -12.26 -10.64 9.11
C LYS A 86 -12.29 -9.78 10.37
N ASP A 87 -11.29 -9.92 11.23
CA ASP A 87 -11.21 -9.31 12.54
C ASP A 87 -9.93 -8.46 12.66
N LEU A 88 -10.06 -7.25 13.20
CA LEU A 88 -8.94 -6.30 13.31
C LEU A 88 -7.91 -6.77 14.35
N PHE A 89 -8.34 -7.37 15.46
CA PHE A 89 -7.42 -7.87 16.50
C PHE A 89 -6.53 -8.97 15.95
N LYS A 90 -7.08 -9.88 15.13
CA LYS A 90 -6.27 -10.91 14.48
C LYS A 90 -5.25 -10.32 13.50
N ALA A 91 -5.62 -9.29 12.75
CA ALA A 91 -4.69 -8.60 11.87
C ALA A 91 -3.57 -7.90 12.66
N ASN A 92 -3.93 -7.22 13.76
CA ASN A 92 -2.98 -6.58 14.65
C ASN A 92 -2.03 -7.60 15.28
N TYR A 93 -2.53 -8.71 15.81
CA TYR A 93 -1.69 -9.77 16.36
C TYR A 93 -0.64 -10.25 15.35
N ILE A 94 -1.05 -10.49 14.10
CA ILE A 94 -0.12 -10.93 13.05
C ILE A 94 0.95 -9.87 12.78
N LEU A 95 0.54 -8.59 12.68
CA LEU A 95 1.45 -7.51 12.31
C LEU A 95 2.38 -7.07 13.45
N TYR A 96 1.89 -7.02 14.68
CA TYR A 96 2.64 -6.44 15.81
C TYR A 96 3.21 -7.49 16.77
N ASP A 97 2.47 -8.57 17.01
CA ASP A 97 2.73 -9.44 18.17
C ASP A 97 3.25 -10.84 17.82
N SER A 98 3.03 -11.30 16.58
CA SER A 98 3.26 -12.71 16.24
C SER A 98 4.74 -13.08 16.06
N GLY A 99 5.62 -12.11 15.82
CA GLY A 99 7.03 -12.34 15.49
C GLY A 99 7.28 -13.08 14.17
N ILE A 100 6.25 -13.30 13.33
CA ILE A 100 6.38 -14.05 12.07
C ILE A 100 6.63 -13.15 10.85
N VAL A 101 6.55 -11.84 11.02
CA VAL A 101 6.78 -10.82 9.98
C VAL A 101 7.94 -9.92 10.39
N ASP A 102 8.68 -9.42 9.41
CA ASP A 102 9.75 -8.45 9.65
C ASP A 102 9.18 -7.03 9.79
N GLU A 103 9.99 -6.08 10.26
CA GLU A 103 9.57 -4.69 10.42
C GLU A 103 9.32 -3.99 9.07
N TRP A 104 8.22 -3.25 8.95
CA TRP A 104 7.95 -2.43 7.77
C TRP A 104 8.63 -1.06 7.86
N LYS A 105 9.02 -0.50 6.70
CA LYS A 105 9.66 0.82 6.63
C LYS A 105 8.68 1.98 6.73
N TYR A 106 7.51 1.86 6.11
CA TYR A 106 6.48 2.90 6.18
C TYR A 106 5.15 2.31 6.62
N ALA A 107 4.41 3.11 7.39
CA ALA A 107 3.01 2.84 7.70
C ALA A 107 2.15 4.05 7.35
N TYR A 108 0.95 3.76 6.86
CA TYR A 108 -0.09 4.74 6.59
C TYR A 108 -1.38 4.28 7.24
N VAL A 109 -2.10 5.21 7.86
CA VAL A 109 -3.48 4.99 8.30
C VAL A 109 -4.33 6.18 7.89
N LYS A 110 -5.43 5.91 7.20
CA LYS A 110 -6.56 6.83 7.07
C LYS A 110 -7.59 6.48 8.14
N TYR A 111 -7.86 7.42 9.04
CA TYR A 111 -8.81 7.26 10.13
C TYR A 111 -10.26 7.44 9.66
N ARG A 112 -11.20 7.09 10.54
CA ARG A 112 -12.65 7.16 10.27
C ARG A 112 -13.14 8.58 9.96
N ASN A 113 -12.49 9.60 10.52
CA ASN A 113 -12.77 11.01 10.26
C ASN A 113 -12.16 11.53 8.94
N GLY A 114 -11.48 10.68 8.17
CA GLY A 114 -10.85 11.04 6.90
C GLY A 114 -9.45 11.63 7.02
N GLN A 115 -9.00 11.99 8.23
CA GLN A 115 -7.61 12.37 8.48
C GLN A 115 -6.69 11.18 8.25
N TYR A 116 -5.41 11.44 7.99
CA TYR A 116 -4.43 10.38 7.82
C TYR A 116 -3.13 10.68 8.56
N GLN A 117 -2.42 9.61 8.90
CA GLN A 117 -1.04 9.63 9.37
C GLN A 117 -0.19 8.77 8.42
N PHE A 118 1.04 9.21 8.20
CA PHE A 118 2.05 8.48 7.44
C PHE A 118 3.38 8.63 8.17
N VAL A 119 4.06 7.53 8.44
CA VAL A 119 5.28 7.50 9.25
C VAL A 119 6.38 6.69 8.57
N ASP A 120 7.62 7.13 8.78
CA ASP A 120 8.83 6.35 8.48
C ASP A 120 9.28 5.62 9.75
N CYS A 121 8.93 4.35 9.85
CA CYS A 121 9.20 3.50 11.01
C CYS A 121 10.68 3.23 11.25
N THR A 122 11.55 3.58 10.29
CA THR A 122 13.01 3.52 10.48
C THR A 122 13.57 4.75 11.18
N LYS A 123 12.75 5.80 11.38
CA LYS A 123 13.15 7.10 11.94
C LYS A 123 12.28 7.56 13.09
N GLU A 124 10.99 7.29 13.01
CA GLU A 124 9.98 7.73 13.97
C GLU A 124 9.61 6.55 14.89
N LYS A 125 9.62 6.79 16.21
CA LYS A 125 9.19 5.83 17.24
C LYS A 125 8.07 6.42 18.09
N GLY A 126 7.30 5.57 18.76
CA GLY A 126 6.19 5.93 19.65
C GLY A 126 4.92 6.40 18.93
N THR A 127 4.73 6.04 17.66
CA THR A 127 3.59 6.48 16.84
C THR A 127 2.36 5.57 16.97
N GLY A 128 2.53 4.37 17.50
CA GLY A 128 1.55 3.28 17.51
C GLY A 128 1.34 2.61 16.15
N LEU A 129 2.12 2.99 15.13
CA LEU A 129 1.98 2.49 13.75
C LEU A 129 3.17 1.65 13.28
N CYS A 130 4.23 1.57 14.09
CA CYS A 130 5.43 0.82 13.79
C CYS A 130 5.54 -0.38 14.71
N GLN A 131 6.11 -1.48 14.21
CA GLN A 131 6.33 -2.67 15.02
C GLN A 131 7.41 -2.40 16.07
N GLY A 132 7.26 -2.97 17.27
CA GLY A 132 8.26 -2.85 18.34
C GLY A 132 8.26 -1.52 19.12
N GLU A 133 7.15 -0.76 19.04
CA GLU A 133 6.88 0.42 19.86
C GLU A 133 6.15 0.09 21.17
#